data_AF-A0A0F2QKE1-F1
#
_entry.id   AF-A0A0F2QKE1-F1
#
_cell.length_a   1.000
_cell.length_b   1.000
_cell.length_c   1.000
_cell.angle_alpha   90.00
_cell.angle_beta   90.00
_cell.angle_gamma   90.00
#
_symmetry.space_group_name_H-M   'P 1'
#
loop_
_entity.id
_entity.type
_entity.pdbx_description
1 polymer ?
#
loop_
_entity_poly.entity_id
_entity_poly.type
_entity_poly.pdbx_seq_one_letter_code
_entity_poly.pdbx_strand_id
1 'polypeptide(L)'
;MAFRERFDRYVCEGDSIACEIDGFYVMARIVRDDCLDAPDERQDGFWPSLYINDPGFIGPGNNFRERLEKAQAEAEAVMDAWRKDEWFYCGIMLAIECEGVELDENAASLWGIEANYPGSDNAYLSEVAGELLPDALAAGRAALTRLMASAPAQASRG
;
A
#
# COMPACT_ATOMS: atom_id res chain seq x y z
N MET A 1 -2.73 17.28 -3.95
CA MET A 1 -2.59 15.86 -4.38
C MET A 1 -2.92 15.78 -5.86
N ALA A 2 -2.13 15.05 -6.66
CA ALA A 2 -2.33 14.94 -8.09
C ALA A 2 -3.43 13.93 -8.45
N PHE A 3 -3.55 12.84 -7.68
CA PHE A 3 -4.71 11.95 -7.72
C PHE A 3 -5.95 12.72 -7.24
N ARG A 4 -6.97 12.78 -8.10
CA ARG A 4 -8.28 13.40 -7.80
C ARG A 4 -9.27 12.39 -7.25
N GLU A 5 -9.13 11.15 -7.69
CA GLU A 5 -9.86 9.99 -7.19
C GLU A 5 -9.18 9.46 -5.93
N ARG A 6 -9.95 8.73 -5.13
CA ARG A 6 -9.49 8.02 -3.94
C ARG A 6 -9.94 6.58 -4.06
N PHE A 7 -9.18 5.69 -3.45
CA PHE A 7 -9.67 4.34 -3.20
C PHE A 7 -10.95 4.37 -2.37
N ASP A 8 -11.84 3.42 -2.66
CA ASP A 8 -13.10 3.29 -1.95
C ASP A 8 -12.90 2.84 -0.50
N ARG A 9 -13.96 2.96 0.30
CA ARG A 9 -13.96 2.53 1.71
C ARG A 9 -13.74 1.03 1.90
N TYR A 10 -14.03 0.25 0.85
CA TYR A 10 -13.75 -1.17 0.79
C TYR A 10 -13.11 -1.45 -0.56
N VAL A 11 -11.96 -2.10 -0.55
CA VAL A 11 -11.14 -2.32 -1.75
C VAL A 11 -10.83 -3.79 -1.95
N CYS A 12 -10.58 -4.15 -3.20
CA CYS A 12 -10.12 -5.46 -3.63
C CYS A 12 -8.75 -5.35 -4.29
N GLU A 13 -8.07 -6.49 -4.42
CA GLU A 13 -6.91 -6.58 -5.29
C GLU A 13 -7.26 -6.15 -6.72
N GLY A 14 -6.39 -5.34 -7.32
CA GLY A 14 -6.56 -4.82 -8.67
C GLY A 14 -7.33 -3.50 -8.75
N ASP A 15 -7.99 -3.05 -7.67
CA ASP A 15 -8.57 -1.72 -7.63
C ASP A 15 -7.48 -0.66 -7.88
N SER A 16 -7.84 0.37 -8.65
CA SER A 16 -6.87 1.34 -9.14
C SER A 16 -7.43 2.77 -9.18
N ILE A 17 -6.55 3.74 -8.98
CA ILE A 17 -6.78 5.16 -9.25
C ILE A 17 -5.70 5.67 -10.20
N ALA A 18 -6.00 6.73 -10.96
CA ALA A 18 -5.05 7.27 -11.91
C ALA A 18 -4.95 8.80 -11.86
N CYS A 19 -3.84 9.32 -12.37
CA CYS A 19 -3.69 10.75 -12.65
C CYS A 19 -2.80 10.98 -13.87
N GLU A 20 -3.03 12.11 -14.54
CA GLU A 20 -2.11 12.64 -15.54
C GLU A 20 -1.33 13.81 -14.95
N ILE A 21 -0.01 13.79 -15.12
CA ILE A 21 0.89 14.84 -14.64
C ILE A 21 2.14 14.91 -15.50
N ASP A 22 2.53 16.12 -15.91
CA ASP A 22 3.72 16.37 -16.74
C ASP A 22 3.80 15.52 -18.03
N GLY A 23 2.65 15.15 -18.61
CA GLY A 23 2.59 14.30 -19.81
C GLY A 23 2.73 12.79 -19.54
N PHE A 24 2.82 12.39 -18.28
CA PHE A 24 2.76 10.99 -17.86
C PHE A 24 1.35 10.63 -17.40
N TYR A 25 0.94 9.42 -17.73
CA TYR A 25 -0.20 8.76 -17.11
C TYR A 25 0.33 7.82 -16.02
N VAL A 26 -0.13 8.00 -14.78
CA VAL A 26 0.29 7.20 -13.62
C VAL A 26 -0.91 6.48 -13.06
N MET A 27 -0.82 5.16 -12.95
CA MET A 27 -1.83 4.30 -12.36
C MET A 27 -1.31 3.72 -11.06
N ALA A 28 -1.98 4.00 -9.95
CA ALA A 28 -1.75 3.34 -8.67
C ALA A 28 -2.75 2.19 -8.52
N ARG A 29 -2.25 0.97 -8.30
CA ARG A 29 -3.06 -0.24 -8.10
C ARG A 29 -2.79 -0.89 -6.76
N ILE A 30 -3.81 -1.50 -6.18
CA ILE A 30 -3.69 -2.36 -5.00
C ILE A 30 -3.23 -3.74 -5.48
N VAL A 31 -2.12 -4.22 -4.93
CA VAL A 31 -1.58 -5.56 -5.18
C VAL A 31 -1.55 -6.32 -3.86
N ARG A 32 -2.02 -7.56 -3.84
CA ARG A 32 -2.00 -8.36 -2.61
C ARG A 32 -0.55 -8.70 -2.22
N ASP A 33 -0.23 -8.59 -0.94
CA ASP A 33 1.08 -9.00 -0.41
C ASP A 33 1.23 -10.53 -0.56
N ASP A 34 2.40 -10.99 -0.98
CA ASP A 34 2.68 -12.40 -1.23
C ASP A 34 3.16 -13.16 0.02
N CYS A 35 3.47 -12.41 1.09
CA CYS A 35 3.79 -12.98 2.38
C CYS A 35 2.53 -13.48 3.09
N LEU A 36 2.57 -14.74 3.50
CA LEU A 36 1.43 -15.46 4.09
C LEU A 36 1.40 -15.40 5.62
N ASP A 37 2.36 -14.70 6.23
CA ASP A 37 2.46 -14.57 7.68
C ASP A 37 1.19 -13.90 8.24
N ALA A 38 0.65 -14.50 9.30
CA ALA A 38 -0.51 -13.97 9.98
C ALA A 38 -0.19 -12.63 10.69
N PRO A 39 -1.20 -11.83 11.05
CA PRO A 39 -1.00 -10.57 11.75
C PRO A 39 -0.19 -10.72 13.04
N ASP A 40 -0.41 -11.79 13.79
CA ASP A 40 0.32 -12.07 15.04
C ASP A 40 1.76 -12.58 14.85
N GLU A 41 2.12 -12.95 13.62
CA GLU A 41 3.49 -13.28 13.22
C GLU A 41 4.23 -12.04 12.71
N ARG A 42 3.53 -11.11 12.06
CA ARG A 42 4.10 -9.88 11.49
C ARG A 42 4.17 -8.70 12.45
N GLN A 43 3.19 -8.56 13.34
CA GLN A 43 3.03 -7.38 14.16
C GLN A 43 3.45 -7.67 15.60
N ASP A 44 4.58 -7.08 15.99
CA ASP A 44 5.05 -7.21 17.36
C ASP A 44 4.05 -6.58 18.34
N GLY A 45 3.66 -7.34 19.36
CA GLY A 45 2.65 -6.91 20.32
C GLY A 45 1.19 -6.98 19.84
N PHE A 46 0.91 -7.69 18.75
CA PHE A 46 -0.45 -7.96 18.30
C PHE A 46 -1.35 -8.51 19.43
N TRP A 47 -0.84 -9.51 20.15
CA TRP A 47 -1.52 -10.07 21.31
C TRP A 47 -1.24 -9.25 22.56
N PRO A 48 -2.27 -8.75 23.27
CA PRO A 48 -2.08 -7.94 24.46
C PRO A 48 -1.57 -8.78 25.63
N SER A 49 -0.75 -8.16 26.48
CA SER A 49 -0.11 -8.82 27.62
C SER A 49 -0.11 -7.96 28.89
N LEU A 50 -0.04 -8.63 30.04
CA LEU A 50 0.18 -8.00 31.35
C LEU A 50 1.66 -8.00 31.78
N TYR A 51 2.55 -8.63 31.01
CA TYR A 51 3.95 -8.74 31.37
C TYR A 51 4.75 -7.59 30.75
N ILE A 52 5.51 -6.87 31.58
CA ILE A 52 6.20 -5.64 31.19
C ILE A 52 7.23 -5.79 30.07
N ASN A 53 7.74 -7.00 29.87
CA ASN A 53 8.74 -7.31 28.85
C ASN A 53 8.11 -7.90 27.59
N ASP A 54 6.80 -8.13 27.59
CA ASP A 54 6.11 -8.60 26.40
C ASP A 54 5.81 -7.40 25.50
N PRO A 55 6.01 -7.51 24.18
CA PRO A 55 5.74 -6.44 23.24
C PRO A 55 4.31 -5.90 23.29
N GLY A 56 3.34 -6.77 23.58
CA GLY A 56 1.93 -6.40 23.74
C GLY A 56 1.57 -5.84 25.13
N PHE A 57 2.56 -5.48 25.96
CA PHE A 57 2.29 -4.99 27.30
C PHE A 57 1.34 -3.80 27.29
N ILE A 58 0.13 -3.99 27.85
CA ILE A 58 -0.92 -2.98 27.82
C ILE A 58 -0.61 -1.77 28.70
N GLY A 59 0.52 -1.75 29.41
CA GLY A 59 0.93 -0.67 30.31
C GLY A 59 0.38 -0.80 31.73
N PRO A 60 0.99 -0.07 32.70
CA PRO A 60 0.52 -0.05 34.08
C PRO A 60 -0.77 0.77 34.23
N GLY A 61 -1.55 0.48 35.27
CA GLY A 61 -2.71 1.30 35.63
C GLY A 61 -3.81 0.54 36.35
N ASN A 62 -4.83 1.27 36.80
CA ASN A 62 -6.04 0.68 37.36
C ASN A 62 -6.85 -0.04 36.28
N ASN A 63 -7.70 -0.98 36.71
CA ASN A 63 -8.60 -1.75 35.82
C ASN A 63 -7.86 -2.52 34.71
N PHE A 64 -6.61 -2.94 34.95
CA PHE A 64 -5.79 -3.65 33.98
C PHE A 64 -6.46 -4.92 33.43
N ARG A 65 -7.31 -5.59 34.21
CA ARG A 65 -8.07 -6.77 33.75
C ARG A 65 -9.12 -6.40 32.70
N GLU A 66 -9.91 -5.36 32.96
CA GLU A 66 -10.92 -4.87 32.00
C GLU A 66 -10.26 -4.35 30.72
N ARG A 67 -9.12 -3.67 30.86
CA ARG A 67 -8.33 -3.20 29.71
C ARG A 67 -7.76 -4.36 28.90
N LEU A 68 -7.25 -5.40 29.57
CA LEU A 68 -6.76 -6.61 28.89
C LEU A 68 -7.90 -7.31 28.15
N GLU A 69 -9.04 -7.51 28.81
CA GLU A 69 -10.20 -8.16 28.20
C GLU A 69 -10.68 -7.39 26.96
N LYS A 70 -10.74 -6.06 27.04
CA LYS A 70 -11.07 -5.21 25.90
C LYS A 70 -10.04 -5.35 24.76
N ALA A 71 -8.75 -5.24 25.07
CA ALA A 71 -7.69 -5.35 24.07
C ALA A 71 -7.66 -6.75 23.43
N GLN A 72 -7.92 -7.79 24.22
CA GLN A 72 -7.99 -9.18 23.76
C GLN A 72 -9.14 -9.34 22.76
N ALA A 73 -10.33 -8.83 23.09
CA ALA A 73 -11.47 -8.88 22.19
C ALA A 73 -11.24 -8.10 20.89
N GLU A 74 -10.55 -6.95 20.95
CA GLU A 74 -10.17 -6.18 19.77
C GLU A 74 -9.17 -6.95 18.88
N ALA A 75 -8.12 -7.53 19.46
CA ALA A 75 -7.14 -8.35 18.72
C ALA A 75 -7.78 -9.61 18.11
N GLU A 76 -8.66 -10.28 18.84
CA GLU A 76 -9.42 -11.43 18.33
C GLU A 76 -10.32 -11.04 17.15
N ALA A 77 -11.01 -9.89 17.22
CA ALA A 77 -11.84 -9.41 16.12
C ALA A 77 -11.01 -9.09 14.86
N VAL A 78 -9.83 -8.49 15.03
CA VAL A 78 -8.90 -8.25 13.92
C VAL A 78 -8.44 -9.56 13.28
N MET A 79 -8.02 -10.52 14.10
CA MET A 79 -7.56 -11.83 13.64
C MET A 79 -8.68 -12.60 12.94
N ASP A 80 -9.90 -12.56 13.47
CA ASP A 80 -11.05 -13.25 12.88
C ASP A 80 -11.48 -12.63 11.55
N ALA A 81 -11.42 -11.30 11.40
CA ALA A 81 -11.67 -10.62 10.13
C ALA A 81 -10.62 -11.01 9.08
N TRP A 82 -9.33 -11.10 9.47
CA TRP A 82 -8.26 -11.55 8.58
C TRP A 82 -8.49 -12.99 8.11
N ARG A 83 -8.85 -13.89 9.02
CA ARG A 83 -9.15 -15.31 8.71
C ARG A 83 -10.32 -15.48 7.75
N LYS A 84 -11.22 -14.50 7.69
CA LYS A 84 -12.37 -14.47 6.78
C LYS A 84 -12.09 -13.74 5.46
N ASP A 85 -10.85 -13.33 5.24
CA ASP A 85 -10.44 -12.53 4.08
C ASP A 85 -11.17 -11.16 3.99
N GLU A 86 -11.58 -10.62 5.13
CA GLU A 86 -12.28 -9.32 5.17
C GLU A 86 -11.30 -8.14 5.09
N TRP A 87 -10.03 -8.37 5.45
CA TRP A 87 -8.91 -7.44 5.30
C TRP A 87 -7.61 -8.19 5.00
N PHE A 88 -6.65 -7.53 4.37
CA PHE A 88 -5.41 -8.16 3.91
C PHE A 88 -4.24 -7.18 3.86
N TYR A 89 -3.00 -7.69 3.94
CA TYR A 89 -1.82 -6.91 3.62
C TYR A 89 -1.70 -6.75 2.09
N CYS A 90 -1.35 -5.55 1.65
CA CYS A 90 -1.20 -5.20 0.27
C CYS A 90 0.01 -4.28 0.05
N GLY A 91 0.29 -4.03 -1.23
CA GLY A 91 1.09 -2.91 -1.66
C GLY A 91 0.30 -1.97 -2.57
N ILE A 92 0.68 -0.70 -2.52
CA ILE A 92 0.31 0.29 -3.54
C ILE A 92 1.45 0.34 -4.54
N MET A 93 1.15 -0.03 -5.79
CA MET A 93 2.12 -0.07 -6.88
C MET A 93 1.75 0.94 -7.95
N LEU A 94 2.70 1.81 -8.32
CA LEU A 94 2.54 2.80 -9.37
C LEU A 94 3.19 2.31 -10.66
N ALA A 95 2.37 2.14 -11.69
CA ALA A 95 2.83 2.02 -13.07
C ALA A 95 2.84 3.41 -13.73
N ILE A 96 3.75 3.62 -14.68
CA ILE A 96 3.87 4.89 -15.40
C ILE A 96 3.97 4.67 -16.92
N GLU A 97 3.21 5.48 -17.64
CA GLU A 97 3.07 5.47 -19.09
C GLU A 97 3.32 6.87 -19.66
N CYS A 98 3.80 6.94 -20.90
CA CYS A 98 3.86 8.17 -21.70
C CYS A 98 3.30 7.90 -23.10
N GLU A 99 2.28 8.66 -23.51
CA GLU A 99 1.67 8.58 -24.86
C GLU A 99 1.26 7.15 -25.29
N GLY A 100 0.60 6.37 -24.42
CA GLY A 100 0.20 4.99 -24.74
C GLY A 100 1.29 3.93 -24.53
N VAL A 101 2.51 4.35 -24.16
CA VAL A 101 3.66 3.45 -24.00
C VAL A 101 3.99 3.31 -22.52
N GLU A 102 3.80 2.10 -22.00
CA GLU A 102 4.24 1.75 -20.65
C GLU A 102 5.76 1.89 -20.55
N LEU A 103 6.21 2.69 -19.60
CA LEU A 103 7.64 2.91 -19.35
C LEU A 103 8.16 2.00 -18.25
N ASP A 104 7.34 1.76 -17.22
CA ASP A 104 7.63 0.88 -16.08
C ASP A 104 6.33 0.46 -15.38
N GLU A 105 6.13 -0.85 -15.20
CA GLU A 105 4.97 -1.43 -14.52
C GLU A 105 5.04 -1.33 -12.98
N ASN A 106 6.21 -1.01 -12.43
CA ASN A 106 6.48 -0.85 -11.00
C ASN A 106 7.50 0.29 -10.75
N ALA A 107 7.13 1.50 -11.18
CA ALA A 107 7.94 2.69 -11.05
C ALA A 107 8.20 3.10 -9.58
N ALA A 108 7.23 2.83 -8.70
CA ALA A 108 7.35 2.99 -7.25
C ALA A 108 6.33 2.09 -6.54
N SER A 109 6.67 1.55 -5.38
CA SER A 109 5.72 0.80 -4.55
C SER A 109 6.04 0.88 -3.05
N LEU A 110 4.99 0.75 -2.23
CA LEU A 110 5.07 0.50 -0.80
C LEU A 110 4.26 -0.76 -0.48
N TRP A 111 4.80 -1.65 0.35
CA TRP A 111 4.24 -2.96 0.68
C TRP A 111 4.07 -3.14 2.18
N GLY A 112 3.31 -4.16 2.58
CA GLY A 112 3.09 -4.52 3.98
C GLY A 112 2.11 -3.59 4.70
N ILE A 113 1.23 -2.93 3.95
CA ILE A 113 0.19 -2.03 4.48
C ILE A 113 -1.20 -2.69 4.41
N GLU A 114 -2.13 -2.29 5.26
CA GLU A 114 -3.40 -2.98 5.47
C GLU A 114 -4.58 -2.44 4.63
N ALA A 115 -5.09 -3.22 3.69
CA ALA A 115 -6.36 -2.93 3.04
C ALA A 115 -7.55 -3.46 3.86
N ASN A 116 -8.57 -2.63 4.04
CA ASN A 116 -9.83 -2.92 4.76
C ASN A 116 -9.66 -3.22 6.26
N TYR A 117 -8.57 -2.76 6.88
CA TYR A 117 -8.34 -3.01 8.31
C TYR A 117 -9.56 -2.62 9.17
N PRO A 118 -9.97 -3.42 10.17
CA PRO A 118 -11.17 -3.13 10.95
C PRO A 118 -11.19 -1.71 11.54
N GLY A 119 -12.25 -0.97 11.24
CA GLY A 119 -12.41 0.42 11.68
C GLY A 119 -11.71 1.47 10.81
N SER A 120 -10.95 1.05 9.79
CA SER A 120 -10.39 1.94 8.76
C SER A 120 -11.40 2.27 7.67
N ASP A 121 -11.16 3.35 6.94
CA ASP A 121 -11.88 3.73 5.72
C ASP A 121 -10.99 3.70 4.46
N ASN A 122 -9.78 3.15 4.58
CA ASN A 122 -8.76 3.07 3.54
C ASN A 122 -8.29 4.41 2.96
N ALA A 123 -8.65 5.56 3.56
CA ALA A 123 -8.28 6.87 3.01
C ALA A 123 -6.75 7.01 2.83
N TYR A 124 -5.98 6.44 3.76
CA TYR A 124 -4.52 6.48 3.75
C TYR A 124 -3.89 5.76 2.53
N LEU A 125 -4.57 4.78 1.90
CA LEU A 125 -4.06 4.12 0.68
C LEU A 125 -3.87 5.13 -0.47
N SER A 126 -4.77 6.12 -0.53
CA SER A 126 -4.67 7.21 -1.52
C SER A 126 -3.57 8.21 -1.16
N GLU A 127 -3.29 8.39 0.14
CA GLU A 127 -2.18 9.20 0.62
C GLU A 127 -0.85 8.56 0.25
N VAL A 128 -0.68 7.26 0.48
CA VAL A 128 0.47 6.46 0.05
C VAL A 128 0.71 6.60 -1.46
N ALA A 129 -0.34 6.44 -2.29
CA ALA A 129 -0.21 6.64 -3.73
C ALA A 129 0.31 8.06 -4.09
N GLY A 130 -0.19 9.07 -3.38
CA GLY A 130 0.27 10.45 -3.54
C GLY A 130 1.72 10.68 -3.09
N GLU A 131 2.17 10.01 -2.04
CA GLU A 131 3.53 10.06 -1.53
C GLU A 131 4.54 9.37 -2.44
N LEU A 132 4.14 8.29 -3.12
CA LEU A 132 4.97 7.55 -4.08
C LEU A 132 5.09 8.25 -5.44
N LEU A 133 4.21 9.19 -5.75
CA LEU A 133 4.14 9.83 -7.07
C LEU A 133 5.45 10.52 -7.50
N PRO A 134 6.17 11.28 -6.65
CA PRO A 134 7.43 11.91 -7.05
C PRO A 134 8.48 10.89 -7.51
N ASP A 135 8.53 9.72 -6.87
CA ASP A 135 9.46 8.65 -7.19
C ASP A 135 9.10 7.97 -8.51
N ALA A 136 7.81 7.68 -8.71
CA ALA A 136 7.32 7.15 -9.99
C ALA A 136 7.63 8.09 -11.17
N LEU A 137 7.46 9.40 -10.98
CA LEU A 137 7.80 10.40 -12.00
C LEU A 137 9.31 10.48 -12.26
N ALA A 138 10.14 10.32 -11.23
CA ALA A 138 11.58 10.26 -11.40
C ALA A 138 12.00 9.03 -12.22
N ALA A 139 11.41 7.87 -11.94
CA ALA A 139 11.62 6.64 -12.69
C ALA A 139 11.15 6.78 -14.16
N GLY A 140 9.96 7.32 -14.41
CA GLY A 140 9.44 7.56 -15.76
C GLY A 140 10.32 8.51 -16.59
N ARG A 141 10.79 9.62 -15.99
CA ARG A 141 11.74 10.53 -16.66
C ARG A 141 13.07 9.84 -17.00
N ALA A 142 13.59 9.00 -16.10
CA ALA A 142 14.81 8.25 -16.34
C ALA A 142 14.63 7.20 -17.46
N ALA A 143 13.50 6.49 -17.47
CA ALA A 143 13.15 5.52 -18.51
C ALA A 143 13.03 6.20 -19.88
N LEU A 144 12.30 7.31 -19.97
CA LEU A 144 12.15 8.08 -21.21
C LEU A 144 13.49 8.59 -21.73
N THR A 145 14.35 9.14 -20.84
CA THR A 145 15.70 9.58 -21.20
C THR A 145 16.53 8.45 -21.80
N ARG A 146 16.45 7.25 -21.21
CA ARG A 146 17.14 6.05 -21.71
C ARG A 146 16.62 5.64 -23.09
N LEU A 147 15.30 5.63 -23.30
CA LEU A 147 14.69 5.29 -24.58
C LEU A 147 15.13 6.27 -25.69
N MET A 148 15.09 7.58 -25.42
CA MET A 148 15.55 8.60 -26.35
C MET A 148 17.03 8.47 -26.71
N ALA A 149 17.90 8.14 -25.75
CA ALA A 149 19.32 7.91 -25.99
C ALA A 149 19.60 6.61 -26.77
N SER A 150 18.73 5.61 -26.64
CA SER A 150 18.83 4.31 -27.33
C SER A 150 18.16 4.29 -28.71
N ALA A 151 17.51 5.39 -29.11
CA ALA A 151 16.81 5.47 -30.37
C ALA A 151 17.77 5.17 -31.53
N PRO A 152 17.47 4.17 -32.39
CA PRO A 152 18.32 3.87 -33.53
C PRO A 152 18.41 5.12 -34.40
N ALA A 153 19.62 5.43 -34.90
CA ALA A 153 19.82 6.54 -35.82
C ALA A 153 18.76 6.44 -36.92
N GLN A 154 17.92 7.48 -37.03
CA GLN A 154 16.87 7.58 -38.02
C GLN A 154 17.51 7.27 -39.37
N ALA A 155 17.23 6.09 -39.93
CA ALA A 155 17.68 5.77 -41.28
C ALA A 155 16.99 6.78 -42.18
N SER A 156 17.75 7.79 -42.60
CA SER A 156 17.35 8.81 -43.54
C SER A 156 16.83 8.09 -44.78
N ARG A 157 15.52 8.01 -44.92
CA ARG A 157 14.87 7.63 -46.16
C ARG A 157 15.14 8.77 -47.14
N GLY A 158 16.18 8.58 -47.95
CA GLY A 158 16.38 9.32 -49.20
C GLY A 158 15.34 8.93 -50.25
#